data_AF-A0A1Q7DLP9-F1
#
_entry.id   AF-A0A1Q7DLP9-F1
#
_cell.length_a   1.000
_cell.length_b   1.000
_cell.length_c   1.000
_cell.angle_alpha   90.00
_cell.angle_beta   90.00
_cell.angle_gamma   90.00
#
_symmetry.space_group_name_H-M   'P 1'
#
loop_
_entity.id
_entity.type
_entity.pdbx_description
1 polymer ?
#
loop_
_entity_poly.entity_id
_entity_poly.type
_entity_poly.pdbx_seq_one_letter_code
_entity_poly.pdbx_strand_id
1 'polypeptide(L)'
;MKEATMSPRMKRIFERAAEIGREHTGEPFVGTENVLRALVEDQDGIAASVLQELGVTERIAERLDEIMMSTSYRTTSRTVHFTPPDK
;
A
#
# COMPACT_ATOMS: atom_id res chain seq x y z
N MET A 1 -0.41 -13.76 -23.40
CA MET A 1 -1.07 -13.11 -22.24
C MET A 1 -1.38 -11.68 -22.65
N LYS A 2 -2.63 -11.20 -22.56
CA LYS A 2 -2.88 -9.77 -22.77
C LYS A 2 -2.19 -9.02 -21.64
N GLU A 3 -1.27 -8.10 -21.97
CA GLU A 3 -0.80 -7.15 -20.98
C GLU A 3 -2.03 -6.40 -20.43
N ALA A 4 -2.25 -6.49 -19.13
CA ALA A 4 -3.32 -5.75 -18.50
C ALA A 4 -2.92 -4.26 -18.51
N THR A 5 -3.46 -3.50 -19.46
CA THR A 5 -3.29 -2.05 -19.48
C THR A 5 -3.94 -1.48 -18.21
N MET A 6 -3.11 -1.00 -17.29
CA MET A 6 -3.59 -0.31 -16.09
C MET A 6 -4.29 0.99 -16.49
N SER A 7 -5.44 1.28 -15.86
CA SER A 7 -6.09 2.58 -16.04
C SER A 7 -5.17 3.70 -15.49
N PRO A 8 -5.31 4.94 -15.97
CA PRO A 8 -4.54 6.06 -15.44
C PRO A 8 -4.69 6.24 -13.92
N ARG A 9 -5.87 5.93 -13.37
CA ARG A 9 -6.12 5.97 -11.92
C ARG A 9 -5.35 4.89 -11.19
N MET A 10 -5.40 3.65 -11.70
CA MET A 10 -4.66 2.52 -11.15
C MET A 10 -3.15 2.81 -11.09
N LYS A 11 -2.61 3.41 -12.17
CA LYS A 11 -1.20 3.82 -12.21
C LYS A 11 -0.85 4.80 -11.09
N ARG A 12 -1.66 5.85 -10.87
CA ARG A 12 -1.46 6.81 -9.78
C ARG A 12 -1.54 6.16 -8.40
N ILE A 13 -2.46 5.23 -8.18
CA ILE A 13 -2.58 4.50 -6.91
C ILE A 13 -1.30 3.71 -6.62
N PHE A 14 -0.74 3.01 -7.61
CA PHE A 14 0.50 2.25 -7.43
C PHE A 14 1.73 3.15 -7.26
N GLU A 15 1.79 4.27 -7.98
CA GLU A 15 2.84 5.28 -7.78
C GLU A 15 2.79 5.83 -6.35
N ARG A 16 1.59 6.16 -5.86
CA ARG A 16 1.39 6.63 -4.49
C ARG A 16 1.74 5.55 -3.45
N ALA A 17 1.37 4.30 -3.69
CA ALA A 17 1.75 3.19 -2.81
C ALA A 17 3.28 3.02 -2.72
N ALA A 18 4.01 3.21 -3.82
CA ALA A 18 5.46 3.16 -3.83
C ALA A 18 6.10 4.34 -3.08
N GLU A 19 5.50 5.53 -3.15
CA GLU A 19 5.91 6.68 -2.32
C GLU A 19 5.74 6.39 -0.83
N ILE A 20 4.57 5.89 -0.42
CA ILE A 20 4.28 5.54 0.99
C ILE A 20 5.28 4.50 1.52
N GLY A 21 5.58 3.47 0.72
CA GLY A 21 6.58 2.46 1.08
C GLY A 21 7.98 3.06 1.28
N ARG A 22 8.37 3.98 0.40
CA ARG A 22 9.65 4.68 0.48
C ARG A 22 9.74 5.60 1.69
N GLU A 23 8.66 6.33 2.00
CA GLU A 23 8.58 7.24 3.16
C GLU A 23 8.84 6.50 4.47
N HIS A 24 8.31 5.27 4.61
CA HIS A 24 8.39 4.52 5.85
C HIS A 24 9.60 3.59 5.95
N THR A 25 10.09 3.10 4.81
CA THR A 25 11.10 2.03 4.79
C THR A 25 12.42 2.41 4.12
N GLY A 26 12.46 3.54 3.40
CA GLY A 26 13.62 3.97 2.61
C GLY A 26 13.71 3.34 1.21
N GLU A 27 12.92 2.30 0.92
CA GLU A 27 12.89 1.60 -0.37
C GLU A 27 11.48 1.65 -0.98
N PRO A 28 11.30 1.61 -2.31
CA PRO A 28 9.98 1.63 -2.96
C PRO A 28 9.23 0.29 -2.86
N PHE A 29 9.35 -0.43 -1.74
CA PHE A 29 8.65 -1.68 -1.51
C PHE A 29 7.15 -1.44 -1.36
N VAL A 30 6.33 -2.15 -2.14
CA VAL A 30 4.87 -2.01 -2.13
C VAL A 30 4.24 -3.24 -1.48
N GLY A 31 3.83 -3.10 -0.22
CA GLY A 31 2.96 -4.06 0.47
C GLY A 31 1.47 -3.74 0.27
N THR A 32 0.62 -4.63 0.76
CA THR A 32 -0.85 -4.47 0.67
C THR A 32 -1.35 -3.25 1.43
N GLU A 33 -0.70 -2.91 2.53
CA GLU A 33 -0.94 -1.75 3.38
C GLU A 33 -0.67 -0.44 2.64
N ASN A 34 0.36 -0.39 1.78
CA ASN A 34 0.67 0.79 0.97
C ASN A 34 -0.40 1.02 -0.09
N VAL A 35 -0.86 -0.06 -0.73
CA VAL A 35 -1.94 0.00 -1.71
C VAL A 35 -3.24 0.41 -1.04
N LEU A 36 -3.58 -0.18 0.11
CA LEU A 36 -4.79 0.18 0.85
C LEU A 36 -4.74 1.63 1.34
N ARG A 37 -3.59 2.10 1.83
CA ARG A 37 -3.39 3.51 2.22
C ARG A 37 -3.58 4.45 1.05
N ALA A 38 -2.99 4.14 -0.11
CA ALA A 38 -3.19 4.93 -1.32
C ALA A 38 -4.66 4.97 -1.77
N LEU A 39 -5.40 3.87 -1.61
CA LEU A 39 -6.84 3.80 -1.90
C LEU A 39 -7.69 4.61 -0.90
N VAL A 40 -7.29 4.65 0.38
CA VAL A 40 -7.94 5.48 1.41
C VAL A 40 -7.70 6.97 1.13
N GLU A 41 -6.50 7.35 0.70
CA GLU A 41 -6.17 8.73 0.30
C GLU A 41 -6.87 9.16 -1.00
N ASP A 42 -7.24 8.19 -1.85
CA ASP A 42 -7.96 8.40 -3.11
C ASP A 42 -9.48 8.58 -2.91
N GLN A 43 -9.86 9.70 -2.27
CA GLN A 43 -11.22 9.98 -1.78
C GLN A 43 -12.33 9.91 -2.85
N ASP A 44 -12.01 10.10 -4.13
CA ASP A 44 -12.98 10.05 -5.23
C ASP A 44 -13.20 8.63 -5.81
N GLY A 45 -12.66 7.60 -5.14
CA GLY A 45 -12.58 6.24 -5.65
C GLY A 45 -13.70 5.35 -5.15
N ILE A 46 -14.03 4.29 -5.91
CA ILE A 46 -15.00 3.27 -5.47
C ILE A 46 -14.58 2.66 -4.12
N ALA A 47 -13.28 2.44 -3.91
CA ALA A 47 -12.77 1.94 -2.64
C ALA A 47 -13.12 2.89 -1.47
N ALA A 48 -12.90 4.20 -1.63
CA ALA A 48 -13.25 5.18 -0.62
C ALA A 48 -14.76 5.17 -0.31
N SER A 49 -15.62 5.09 -1.33
CA SER A 49 -17.07 4.96 -1.15
C SER A 49 -17.44 3.70 -0.37
N VAL A 50 -16.86 2.55 -0.70
CA VAL A 50 -17.11 1.29 0.02
C VAL A 50 -16.69 1.37 1.48
N LEU A 51 -15.52 1.97 1.78
CA LEU A 51 -15.05 2.12 3.15
C LEU A 51 -15.94 3.07 3.97
N GLN A 52 -16.45 4.13 3.33
CA GLN A 52 -17.41 5.06 3.93
C GLN A 52 -18.76 4.40 4.21
N GLU A 53 -19.30 3.63 3.26
CA GLU A 53 -20.55 2.87 3.42
C GLU A 53 -20.47 1.86 4.56
N LEU A 54 -19.29 1.24 4.74
CA LEU A 54 -19.04 0.33 5.85
C LEU A 54 -18.78 1.06 7.18
N GLY A 55 -18.60 2.38 7.18
CA GLY A 55 -18.29 3.17 8.39
C GLY A 55 -16.93 2.85 9.01
N VAL A 56 -15.96 2.43 8.20
CA VAL A 56 -14.65 1.93 8.69
C VAL A 56 -13.45 2.78 8.27
N THR A 57 -13.66 3.86 7.50
CA THR A 57 -12.58 4.68 6.92
C THR A 57 -11.56 5.13 7.97
N GLU A 58 -11.99 5.82 9.02
CA GLU A 58 -11.08 6.34 10.08
C GLU A 58 -10.35 5.20 10.78
N ARG A 59 -11.07 4.13 11.16
CA ARG A 59 -10.49 2.96 11.81
C ARG A 59 -9.41 2.29 10.96
N ILE A 60 -9.58 2.24 9.65
CA ILE A 60 -8.58 1.70 8.74
C ILE A 60 -7.39 2.65 8.64
N ALA A 61 -7.62 3.97 8.53
CA ALA A 61 -6.53 4.95 8.48
C ALA A 61 -5.65 4.87 9.73
N GLU A 62 -6.25 4.90 10.92
CA GLU A 62 -5.57 4.75 12.21
C GLU A 62 -4.78 3.44 12.28
N ARG A 63 -5.40 2.33 11.86
CA ARG A 63 -4.73 1.02 11.89
C ARG A 63 -3.54 0.95 10.94
N LEU A 64 -3.64 1.60 9.78
CA LEU A 64 -2.53 1.69 8.83
C LEU A 64 -1.39 2.53 9.40
N ASP A 65 -1.69 3.66 10.06
CA ASP A 65 -0.68 4.47 10.74
C ASP A 65 0.06 3.65 11.81
N GLU A 66 -0.65 2.90 12.64
CA GLU A 66 -0.04 2.01 13.64
C GLU A 66 0.90 0.97 13.02
N ILE A 67 0.46 0.30 11.95
CA ILE A 67 1.26 -0.71 11.25
C ILE A 67 2.52 -0.05 10.68
N MET A 68 2.36 1.11 10.03
CA MET A 68 3.44 1.79 9.34
C MET A 68 4.45 2.45 10.28
N MET A 69 4.04 2.83 11.49
CA MET A 69 4.95 3.32 12.53
C MET A 69 5.69 2.19 13.27
N SER A 70 5.25 0.94 13.13
CA SER A 70 5.88 -0.19 13.82
C SER A 70 7.33 -0.41 13.38
N THR A 71 8.21 -0.73 14.34
CA THR A 71 9.64 -1.01 14.06
C THR A 71 9.83 -2.15 13.07
N SER A 72 8.94 -3.14 13.09
CA SER A 72 8.95 -4.28 12.16
C SER A 72 8.76 -3.83 10.72
N TYR A 73 7.77 -2.97 10.44
CA TYR A 73 7.51 -2.46 9.09
C TYR A 73 8.67 -1.63 8.53
N ARG A 74 9.29 -0.81 9.38
CA ARG A 74 10.47 -0.01 9.02
C ARG A 74 11.73 -0.85 8.76
N THR A 75 11.77 -2.09 9.28
CA THR A 75 12.96 -2.95 9.23
C THR A 75 12.86 -4.07 8.18
N THR A 76 11.68 -4.65 7.94
CA THR A 76 11.50 -5.75 6.97
C THR A 76 11.89 -5.37 5.54
N SER A 77 11.90 -4.07 5.21
CA SER A 77 12.40 -3.58 3.92
C SER A 77 13.90 -3.81 3.70
N ARG A 78 14.68 -4.05 4.77
CA ARG A 78 16.12 -4.33 4.65
C ARG A 78 16.44 -5.82 4.50
N THR A 79 15.47 -6.71 4.71
CA THR A 79 15.74 -8.16 4.75
C THR A 79 14.49 -8.97 4.37
N VAL A 80 13.88 -8.68 3.23
CA VAL A 80 13.19 -9.76 2.51
C VAL A 80 14.30 -10.59 1.88
N HIS A 81 14.87 -11.51 2.67
CA HIS A 81 15.66 -12.61 2.12
C HIS A 81 14.71 -13.41 1.21
N PHE A 82 14.64 -13.03 -0.07
CA PHE A 82 14.34 -14.01 -1.10
C PHE A 82 15.52 -14.97 -1.08
N THR A 83 15.40 -16.05 -0.31
CA THR A 83 16.09 -17.27 -0.70
C THR A 83 15.37 -17.71 -1.99
N PRO A 84 16.03 -17.68 -3.16
CA PRO A 84 15.43 -18.26 -4.36
C PRO A 84 15.02 -19.69 -4.01
N PRO A 85 13.81 -20.15 -4.39
CA PRO A 85 13.51 -21.55 -4.31
C PRO A 85 14.48 -22.24 -5.27
N ASP A 86 15.36 -23.03 -4.66
CA ASP A 86 16.28 -23.98 -5.30
C ASP A 86 17.62 -23.40 -5.81
N LYS A 87 18.70 -24.00 -5.30
CA LYS A 87 20.02 -24.05 -5.94
C LYS A 87 20.07 -25.23 -6.89
#